data_AF-A0A2J0LJI2-F1
#
_entry.id   AF-A0A2J0LJI2-F1
#
_cell.length_a   1.000
_cell.length_b   1.000
_cell.length_c   1.000
_cell.angle_alpha   90.00
_cell.angle_beta   90.00
_cell.angle_gamma   90.00
#
_symmetry.space_group_name_H-M   'P 1'
#
loop_
_entity.id
_entity.type
_entity.pdbx_description
1 polymer ?
#
loop_
_entity_poly.entity_id
_entity_poly.type
_entity_poly.pdbx_seq_one_letter_code
_entity_poly.pdbx_strand_id
1 'polypeptide(L)'
;MRTGQVIVLIVHGMIPRDLPGNMKKDYKALREKYRSGVLTAQNDLSRYFALEEQIRHWPRSERNDPFFFGAKDIAEKLADKSGLKVYLGFNEFCSPSAEEVLETAAGEARHAIVLTPMLTPGGYHAEEEIPALIDV
;
A
#
# COMPACT_ATOMS: atom_id res chain seq x y z
N MET A 1 0.30 29.44 1.96
CA MET A 1 1.11 28.50 2.77
C MET A 1 0.20 27.35 3.17
N ARG A 2 0.67 26.10 3.05
CA ARG A 2 -0.07 24.95 3.61
C ARG A 2 -0.16 25.13 5.13
N THR A 3 -1.33 24.88 5.71
CA THR A 3 -1.58 24.97 7.16
C THR A 3 -2.14 23.64 7.65
N GLY A 4 -1.80 23.23 8.88
CA GLY A 4 -2.32 22.00 9.49
C GLY A 4 -1.43 20.76 9.37
N GLN A 5 -1.83 19.72 10.10
CA GLN A 5 -1.21 18.40 10.17
C GLN A 5 -2.18 17.36 9.62
N VAL A 6 -1.65 16.34 8.93
CA VAL A 6 -2.40 15.16 8.51
C VAL A 6 -1.69 13.91 8.97
N ILE A 7 -2.43 12.81 9.08
CA ILE A 7 -1.85 11.50 9.34
C ILE A 7 -1.88 10.71 8.04
N VAL A 8 -0.79 9.99 7.75
CA VAL A 8 -0.72 9.01 6.66
C VAL A 8 -0.51 7.64 7.30
N LEU A 9 -1.57 6.83 7.33
CA LEU A 9 -1.53 5.45 7.79
C LEU A 9 -1.15 4.54 6.61
N ILE A 10 0.03 3.93 6.70
CA ILE A 10 0.56 3.03 5.69
C ILE A 10 0.46 1.59 6.20
N VAL A 11 -0.17 0.71 5.43
CA VAL A 11 -0.34 -0.71 5.75
C VAL A 11 0.14 -1.59 4.60
N HIS A 12 0.36 -2.87 4.86
CA HIS A 12 0.91 -3.78 3.85
C HIS A 12 -0.05 -4.06 2.67
N GLY A 13 -1.34 -4.31 2.95
CA GLY A 13 -2.31 -4.77 1.95
C GLY A 13 -2.24 -6.27 1.69
N MET A 14 -3.27 -6.83 1.06
CA MET A 14 -3.42 -8.28 0.86
C MET A 14 -3.92 -8.62 -0.54
N ILE A 15 -3.51 -9.78 -1.05
CA ILE A 15 -4.11 -10.36 -2.25
C ILE A 15 -5.54 -10.83 -1.90
N PRO A 16 -6.58 -10.43 -2.65
CA PRO A 16 -7.95 -10.80 -2.32
C PRO A 16 -8.15 -12.30 -2.47
N ARG A 17 -8.99 -12.87 -1.60
CA ARG A 17 -9.17 -14.33 -1.48
C ARG A 17 -9.80 -14.97 -2.71
N ASP A 18 -10.59 -14.21 -3.45
CA ASP A 18 -11.28 -14.64 -4.66
C ASP A 18 -10.49 -14.37 -5.95
N LEU A 19 -9.23 -13.93 -5.83
CA LEU A 19 -8.34 -13.79 -6.97
C LEU A 19 -8.18 -15.16 -7.69
N PRO A 20 -8.39 -15.24 -9.02
CA PRO A 20 -8.25 -16.48 -9.75
C PRO A 20 -6.90 -17.17 -9.51
N GLY A 21 -6.92 -18.48 -9.28
CA GLY A 21 -5.74 -19.23 -8.84
C GLY A 21 -4.59 -19.22 -9.86
N ASN A 22 -4.90 -19.25 -11.15
CA ASN A 22 -3.90 -19.10 -12.22
C ASN A 22 -3.26 -17.70 -12.16
N MET A 23 -4.07 -16.66 -12.03
CA MET A 23 -3.61 -15.28 -11.96
C MET A 23 -2.71 -15.04 -10.73
N LYS A 24 -3.09 -15.62 -9.58
CA LYS A 24 -2.30 -15.57 -8.35
C LYS A 24 -0.94 -16.28 -8.50
N LYS A 25 -0.91 -17.45 -9.17
CA LYS A 25 0.33 -18.20 -9.41
C LYS A 25 1.25 -17.43 -10.36
N ASP A 26 0.71 -16.93 -11.47
CA ASP A 26 1.45 -16.16 -12.46
C ASP A 26 2.06 -14.91 -11.84
N TYR A 27 1.25 -14.14 -11.10
CA TYR A 27 1.72 -12.93 -10.42
C TYR A 27 2.85 -13.23 -9.44
N LYS A 28 2.70 -14.27 -8.59
CA LYS A 28 3.76 -14.64 -7.63
C LYS A 28 5.06 -15.04 -8.31
N ALA A 29 4.97 -15.82 -9.40
CA ALA A 29 6.15 -16.26 -10.14
C ALA A 29 6.89 -15.08 -10.80
N LEU A 30 6.16 -14.13 -11.39
CA LEU A 30 6.74 -12.93 -11.99
C LEU A 30 7.32 -12.00 -10.93
N ARG A 31 6.60 -11.80 -9.82
CA ARG A 31 7.02 -10.94 -8.72
C ARG A 31 8.32 -11.39 -8.08
N GLU A 32 8.48 -12.70 -7.87
CA GLU A 32 9.72 -13.27 -7.32
C GLU A 32 10.91 -12.94 -8.23
N LYS A 33 10.76 -13.18 -9.53
CA LYS A 33 11.79 -12.85 -10.52
C LYS A 33 12.08 -11.34 -10.58
N TYR A 34 11.05 -10.51 -10.43
CA TYR A 34 11.20 -9.06 -10.42
C TYR A 34 12.01 -8.60 -9.20
N ARG A 35 11.65 -9.10 -8.00
CA ARG A 35 12.37 -8.80 -6.75
C ARG A 35 13.81 -9.27 -6.75
N SER A 36 14.10 -10.41 -7.38
CA SER A 36 15.47 -10.92 -7.51
C SER A 36 16.27 -10.27 -8.64
N GLY A 37 15.68 -9.30 -9.37
CA GLY A 37 16.34 -8.59 -10.48
C GLY A 37 16.55 -9.43 -11.74
N VAL A 38 15.96 -10.62 -11.85
CA VAL A 38 16.14 -11.52 -13.00
C VAL A 38 15.04 -11.40 -14.05
N LEU A 39 13.94 -10.69 -13.74
CA LEU A 39 12.87 -10.42 -14.69
C LEU A 39 13.27 -9.28 -15.65
N THR A 40 13.87 -9.64 -16.78
CA THR A 40 14.38 -8.65 -17.76
C THR A 40 13.63 -8.65 -19.08
N ALA A 41 12.90 -9.74 -19.39
CA ALA A 41 12.15 -9.84 -20.63
C ALA A 41 10.98 -8.84 -20.65
N GLN A 42 10.91 -7.99 -21.67
CA GLN A 42 9.91 -6.92 -21.75
C GLN A 42 8.47 -7.42 -21.66
N ASN A 43 8.16 -8.56 -22.30
CA ASN A 43 6.81 -9.15 -22.24
C ASN A 43 6.44 -9.58 -20.81
N ASP A 44 7.41 -10.15 -20.07
CA ASP A 44 7.19 -10.58 -18.69
C ASP A 44 7.06 -9.38 -17.75
N LEU A 45 7.85 -8.32 -17.95
CA LEU A 45 7.72 -7.05 -17.21
C LEU A 45 6.36 -6.40 -17.44
N SER A 46 5.94 -6.25 -18.70
CA SER A 46 4.62 -5.70 -19.02
C SER A 46 3.50 -6.55 -18.43
N ARG A 47 3.63 -7.88 -18.45
CA ARG A 47 2.66 -8.78 -17.82
C ARG A 47 2.63 -8.64 -16.30
N TYR A 48 3.80 -8.51 -15.67
CA TYR A 48 3.93 -8.31 -14.23
C TYR A 48 3.22 -7.04 -13.77
N PHE A 49 3.53 -5.88 -14.38
CA PHE A 49 2.91 -4.61 -14.02
C PHE A 49 1.41 -4.59 -14.32
N ALA A 50 0.97 -5.20 -15.43
CA ALA A 50 -0.45 -5.33 -15.72
C ALA A 50 -1.21 -6.19 -14.69
N LEU A 51 -0.57 -7.23 -14.14
CA LEU A 51 -1.14 -8.03 -13.06
C LEU A 51 -1.14 -7.28 -11.73
N GLU A 52 -0.07 -6.52 -11.44
CA GLU A 52 -0.01 -5.68 -10.25
C GLU A 52 -1.17 -4.68 -10.22
N GLU A 53 -1.37 -3.98 -11.33
CA GLU A 53 -2.44 -2.98 -11.50
C GLU A 53 -3.84 -3.59 -11.32
N GLN A 54 -4.06 -4.75 -11.94
CA GLN A 54 -5.32 -5.49 -11.78
C GLN A 54 -5.56 -5.94 -10.33
N ILE A 55 -4.51 -6.39 -9.63
CA ILE A 55 -4.63 -6.82 -8.24
C ILE A 55 -4.92 -5.61 -7.36
N ARG A 56 -4.20 -4.49 -7.52
CA ARG A 56 -4.40 -3.26 -6.74
C ARG A 56 -5.84 -2.75 -6.80
N HIS A 57 -6.43 -2.76 -8.00
CA HIS A 57 -7.80 -2.30 -8.24
C HIS A 57 -8.86 -3.41 -8.20
N TRP A 58 -8.49 -4.62 -7.78
CA TRP A 58 -9.44 -5.73 -7.68
C TRP A 58 -10.57 -5.37 -6.69
N PRO A 59 -11.86 -5.59 -7.05
CA PRO A 59 -12.98 -5.26 -6.17
C PRO A 59 -12.88 -5.93 -4.79
N ARG A 60 -13.02 -5.13 -3.73
CA ARG A 60 -12.91 -5.60 -2.34
C ARG A 60 -14.28 -5.69 -1.68
N SER A 61 -14.43 -6.71 -0.85
CA SER A 61 -15.54 -6.96 0.05
C SER A 61 -14.99 -7.48 1.38
N GLU A 62 -15.73 -7.31 2.49
CA GLU A 62 -15.33 -7.87 3.79
C GLU A 62 -15.07 -9.38 3.74
N ARG A 63 -15.74 -10.08 2.82
CA ARG A 63 -15.57 -11.51 2.60
C ARG A 63 -14.23 -11.86 1.93
N ASN A 64 -13.91 -11.18 0.83
CA ASN A 64 -12.72 -11.50 0.03
C ASN A 64 -11.45 -10.82 0.56
N ASP A 65 -11.57 -9.74 1.32
CA ASP A 65 -10.44 -9.01 1.90
C ASP A 65 -10.81 -8.32 3.23
N PRO A 66 -10.94 -9.07 4.33
CA PRO A 66 -11.20 -8.48 5.65
C PRO A 66 -10.05 -7.60 6.15
N PHE A 67 -8.82 -7.79 5.64
CA PHE A 67 -7.68 -6.95 6.03
C PHE A 67 -7.86 -5.53 5.52
N PHE A 68 -8.27 -5.36 4.27
CA PHE A 68 -8.57 -4.05 3.69
C PHE A 68 -9.64 -3.29 4.49
N PHE A 69 -10.73 -3.96 4.86
CA PHE A 69 -11.79 -3.34 5.67
C PHE A 69 -11.37 -3.07 7.11
N GLY A 70 -10.57 -3.95 7.72
CA GLY A 70 -9.97 -3.68 9.03
C GLY A 70 -9.02 -2.48 9.01
N ALA A 71 -8.22 -2.30 7.96
CA ALA A 71 -7.36 -1.14 7.81
C ALA A 71 -8.17 0.16 7.64
N LYS A 72 -9.29 0.11 6.90
CA LYS A 72 -10.24 1.24 6.80
C LYS A 72 -10.83 1.61 8.15
N ASP A 73 -11.31 0.64 8.92
CA ASP A 73 -11.86 0.88 10.26
C ASP A 73 -10.82 1.49 11.22
N ILE A 74 -9.55 1.05 11.13
CA ILE A 74 -8.46 1.68 11.89
C ILE A 74 -8.27 3.15 11.46
N ALA A 75 -8.24 3.43 10.16
CA ALA A 75 -8.07 4.80 9.65
C ALA A 75 -9.21 5.72 10.10
N GLU A 76 -10.45 5.27 10.02
CA GLU A 76 -11.64 6.00 10.47
C GLU A 76 -11.58 6.30 11.98
N LYS A 77 -11.33 5.27 12.80
CA LYS A 77 -11.19 5.44 14.25
C LYS A 77 -10.04 6.35 14.63
N LEU A 78 -8.93 6.29 13.89
CA LEU A 78 -7.78 7.15 14.12
C LEU A 78 -8.10 8.60 13.79
N ALA A 79 -8.86 8.86 12.72
CA ALA A 79 -9.33 10.19 12.35
C ALA A 79 -10.24 10.75 13.46
N ASP A 80 -11.21 9.96 13.91
CA ASP A 80 -12.13 10.35 14.98
C ASP A 80 -11.42 10.67 16.30
N LYS A 81 -10.42 9.86 16.67
CA LYS A 81 -9.69 10.04 17.94
C LYS A 81 -8.67 11.17 17.91
N SER A 82 -8.03 11.40 16.77
CA SER A 82 -7.01 12.44 16.63
C SER A 82 -7.59 13.80 16.27
N GLY A 83 -8.78 13.85 15.64
CA GLY A 83 -9.32 15.06 15.02
C GLY A 83 -8.53 15.51 13.78
N LEU A 84 -7.62 14.68 13.27
CA LEU A 84 -6.82 14.94 12.08
C LEU A 84 -7.36 14.16 10.87
N LYS A 85 -7.18 14.71 9.67
CA LYS A 85 -7.42 13.96 8.43
C LYS A 85 -6.44 12.80 8.35
N VAL A 86 -6.95 11.60 8.13
CA VAL A 86 -6.16 10.38 7.95
C VAL A 86 -6.25 9.91 6.51
N TYR A 87 -5.10 9.75 5.87
CA TYR A 87 -4.95 9.05 4.60
C TYR A 87 -4.55 7.60 4.86
N LEU A 88 -5.24 6.65 4.24
CA LEU A 88 -4.88 5.23 4.28
C LEU A 88 -4.25 4.83 2.95
N GLY A 89 -2.99 4.40 2.98
CA GLY A 89 -2.26 3.88 1.82
C GLY A 89 -1.74 2.46 2.04
N PHE A 90 -1.50 1.76 0.93
CA PHE A 90 -1.04 0.37 0.93
C PHE A 90 0.32 0.22 0.25
N ASN A 91 1.26 -0.51 0.87
CA ASN A 91 2.57 -0.83 0.26
C ASN A 91 2.37 -1.71 -0.98
N GLU A 92 1.52 -2.73 -0.86
CA GLU A 92 1.31 -3.72 -1.92
C GLU A 92 -0.15 -4.15 -2.06
N PHE A 93 -0.46 -4.66 -3.26
CA PHE A 93 -1.71 -5.36 -3.61
C PHE A 93 -3.02 -4.60 -3.53
N CYS A 94 -3.06 -3.38 -2.98
CA CYS A 94 -4.26 -2.57 -2.84
C CYS A 94 -3.98 -1.12 -3.27
N SER A 95 -5.05 -0.43 -3.67
CA SER A 95 -5.07 1.03 -3.87
C SER A 95 -5.89 1.72 -2.78
N PRO A 96 -5.60 2.99 -2.46
CA PRO A 96 -4.49 3.79 -2.99
C PRO A 96 -3.13 3.33 -2.44
N SER A 97 -2.07 3.47 -3.23
CA SER A 97 -0.71 3.11 -2.84
C SER A 97 -0.16 4.06 -1.76
N ALA A 98 0.88 3.63 -1.05
CA ALA A 98 1.61 4.48 -0.10
C ALA A 98 2.14 5.76 -0.77
N GLU A 99 2.66 5.65 -1.99
CA GLU A 99 3.16 6.78 -2.78
C GLU A 99 2.04 7.78 -3.13
N GLU A 100 0.89 7.29 -3.61
CA GLU A 100 -0.26 8.14 -3.98
C GLU A 100 -0.77 8.95 -2.78
N VAL A 101 -0.86 8.33 -1.60
CA VAL A 101 -1.33 9.02 -0.40
C VAL A 101 -0.28 9.97 0.17
N LEU A 102 1.01 9.65 0.05
CA LEU A 102 2.09 10.53 0.46
C LEU A 102 2.16 11.77 -0.43
N GLU A 103 2.04 11.61 -1.75
CA GLU A 103 1.97 12.72 -2.70
C GLU A 103 0.78 13.63 -2.39
N THR A 104 -0.40 13.03 -2.15
CA THR A 104 -1.60 13.78 -1.75
C THR A 104 -1.38 14.54 -0.44
N ALA A 105 -0.83 13.90 0.58
CA ALA A 105 -0.56 14.52 1.88
C ALA A 105 0.47 15.66 1.77
N ALA A 106 1.54 15.46 0.99
CA ALA A 106 2.54 16.48 0.70
C ALA A 106 1.92 17.67 -0.04
N GLY A 107 0.95 17.43 -0.93
CA GLY A 107 0.20 18.45 -1.64
C GLY A 107 -0.66 19.34 -0.74
N GLU A 108 -1.24 18.78 0.32
CA GLU A 108 -2.26 19.45 1.15
C GLU A 108 -1.75 20.03 2.48
N ALA A 109 -0.81 19.35 3.15
CA ALA A 109 -0.46 19.67 4.53
C ALA A 109 0.94 20.27 4.67
N ARG A 110 1.16 21.02 5.76
CA ARG A 110 2.51 21.48 6.12
C ARG A 110 3.35 20.36 6.74
N HIS A 111 2.70 19.49 7.51
CA HIS A 111 3.33 18.37 8.20
C HIS A 111 2.46 17.12 8.02
N ALA A 112 3.09 16.03 7.59
CA ALA A 112 2.49 14.71 7.54
C ALA A 112 3.08 13.85 8.66
N ILE A 113 2.22 13.20 9.45
CA ILE A 113 2.61 12.20 10.45
C ILE A 113 2.40 10.85 9.80
N VAL A 114 3.49 10.17 9.45
CA VAL A 114 3.44 8.85 8.83
C VAL A 114 3.42 7.77 9.91
N LEU A 115 2.40 6.93 9.90
CA LEU A 115 2.19 5.83 10.83
C LEU A 115 2.16 4.51 10.07
N THR A 116 2.83 3.50 10.61
CA THR A 116 2.79 2.13 10.12
C THR A 116 2.43 1.24 11.30
N PRO A 117 1.38 0.38 11.19
CA PRO A 117 1.05 -0.55 12.26
C PRO A 117 1.91 -1.81 12.21
N MET A 118 3.09 -1.77 11.58
CA MET A 118 3.99 -2.93 11.56
C MET A 118 4.62 -3.11 12.94
N LEU A 119 4.06 -4.07 13.66
CA LEU A 119 4.55 -4.54 14.95
C LEU A 119 5.91 -5.25 14.77
N THR A 120 7.00 -4.51 14.60
CA THR A 120 8.34 -4.78 15.18
C THR A 120 9.42 -3.84 14.64
N PRO A 121 10.22 -3.18 15.50
CA PRO A 121 11.54 -2.65 15.12
C PRO A 121 12.43 -3.73 14.48
N GLY A 122 13.21 -3.38 13.45
CA GLY A 122 14.07 -4.31 12.71
C GLY A 122 13.42 -5.04 11.52
N GLY A 123 12.18 -4.70 11.16
CA GLY A 123 11.53 -5.19 9.93
C GLY A 123 11.89 -4.32 8.72
N TYR A 124 12.27 -4.94 7.60
CA TYR A 124 12.60 -4.25 6.32
C TYR A 124 11.59 -3.16 5.95
N HIS A 125 10.31 -3.47 6.08
CA HIS A 125 9.25 -2.55 5.71
C HIS A 125 9.21 -1.28 6.62
N ALA A 126 9.58 -1.38 7.89
CA ALA A 126 9.52 -0.26 8.85
C ALA A 126 10.81 0.59 8.85
N GLU A 127 11.96 -0.05 8.61
CA GLU A 127 13.28 0.60 8.70
C GLU A 127 13.79 1.11 7.34
N GLU A 128 13.37 0.48 6.23
CA GLU A 128 13.92 0.77 4.90
C GLU A 128 12.84 1.20 3.90
N GLU A 129 11.82 0.35 3.68
CA GLU A 129 10.83 0.58 2.60
C GLU A 129 10.03 1.88 2.81
N ILE A 130 9.41 2.06 3.98
CA ILE A 130 8.58 3.23 4.26
C ILE A 130 9.41 4.53 4.36
N PRO A 131 10.56 4.58 5.07
CA PRO A 131 11.43 5.76 5.06
C PRO A 131 11.87 6.18 3.65
N ALA A 132 12.22 5.22 2.78
CA ALA A 132 12.65 5.53 1.42
C ALA A 132 11.57 6.19 0.55
N LEU A 133 10.28 6.04 0.89
CA LEU A 133 9.16 6.68 0.17
C LEU A 133 8.96 8.16 0.56
N ILE A 134 9.59 8.65 1.63
CA ILE A 134 9.33 9.98 2.21
C ILE A 134 10.44 10.99 1.88
N ASP A 135 11.66 10.53 1.56
CA ASP A 135 12.82 11.39 1.28
C ASP A 135 12.84 11.91 -0.19
N VAL A 136 11.92 12.83 -0.51
CA VAL A 136 11.88 13.60 -1.77
C VAL A 136 12.20 15.07 -1.55
#